data_AF-A0ABC8M1X0-F1
#
_entry.id   AF-A0ABC8M1X0-F1
#
_cell.length_a   1.000
_cell.length_b   1.000
_cell.length_c   1.000
_cell.angle_alpha   90.00
_cell.angle_beta   90.00
_cell.angle_gamma   90.00
#
_symmetry.space_group_name_H-M   'P 1'
#
loop_
_entity.id
_entity.type
_entity.pdbx_description
1 polymer ?
#
loop_
_entity_poly.entity_id
_entity_poly.type
_entity_poly.pdbx_seq_one_letter_code
_entity_poly.pdbx_strand_id
1 'polypeptide(L)'
;MRDFTESRTSDTQDELWVLEHPPVFTQGQSGRDEHLLAPGEIPVVRSNRGGQATYHGPGQIVVYVLVDLHRLGYGVRSLVERIESA
;
A
#
# COMPACT_ATOMS: atom_id res chain seq x y z
N MET A 1 1.49 -10.25 2.96
CA MET A 1 0.57 -9.21 3.48
C MET A 1 -0.79 -9.77 3.79
N ARG A 2 -1.53 -10.39 2.84
CA ARG A 2 -2.86 -10.97 3.11
C ARG A 2 -2.85 -12.02 4.21
N ASP A 3 -2.06 -13.07 4.06
CA ASP A 3 -1.98 -14.17 5.03
C ASP A 3 -1.57 -13.66 6.43
N PHE A 4 -0.63 -12.71 6.48
CA PHE A 4 -0.28 -12.02 7.73
C PHE A 4 -1.52 -11.36 8.34
N THR A 5 -2.20 -10.48 7.59
CA THR A 5 -3.39 -9.75 8.07
C THR A 5 -4.53 -10.69 8.47
N GLU A 6 -4.77 -11.76 7.72
CA GLU A 6 -5.87 -12.71 7.95
C GLU A 6 -5.63 -13.61 9.16
N SER A 7 -4.36 -13.88 9.50
CA SER A 7 -3.97 -14.70 10.66
C SER A 7 -3.76 -13.91 11.95
N ARG A 8 -3.91 -12.56 11.93
CA ARG A 8 -3.69 -11.73 13.11
C ARG A 8 -4.73 -11.98 14.19
N THR A 9 -4.25 -11.96 15.42
CA THR A 9 -5.04 -11.87 16.64
C THR A 9 -4.86 -10.49 17.29
N SER A 10 -5.62 -10.21 18.35
CA SER A 10 -5.47 -8.99 19.16
C SER A 10 -4.06 -8.80 19.72
N ASP A 11 -3.33 -9.89 19.93
CA ASP A 11 -1.98 -9.92 20.50
C ASP A 11 -0.88 -9.89 19.43
N THR A 12 -1.25 -9.97 18.14
CA THR A 12 -0.28 -9.88 17.05
C THR A 12 0.29 -8.48 16.96
N GLN A 13 1.61 -8.38 17.07
CA GLN A 13 2.34 -7.12 16.99
C GLN A 13 2.09 -6.42 15.65
N ASP A 14 2.20 -5.09 15.65
CA ASP A 14 2.17 -4.30 14.42
C ASP A 14 3.51 -4.42 13.70
N GLU A 15 3.48 -4.37 12.36
CA GLU A 15 4.67 -4.51 11.54
C GLU A 15 4.80 -3.35 10.53
N LEU A 16 6.04 -2.94 10.30
CA LEU A 16 6.43 -2.06 9.21
C LEU A 16 7.32 -2.83 8.24
N TRP A 17 6.81 -3.09 7.04
CA TRP A 17 7.61 -3.78 6.03
C TRP A 17 8.25 -2.75 5.11
N VAL A 18 9.57 -2.66 5.17
CA VAL A 18 10.38 -1.74 4.36
C VAL A 18 11.05 -2.53 3.25
N LEU A 19 10.79 -2.15 2.00
CA LEU A 19 11.29 -2.87 0.83
C LEU A 19 11.31 -1.99 -0.41
N GLU A 20 11.76 -2.59 -1.51
CA GLU A 20 11.67 -2.04 -2.86
C GLU A 20 10.98 -3.06 -3.78
N HIS A 21 10.34 -2.57 -4.84
CA HIS A 21 9.76 -3.43 -5.87
C HIS A 21 10.61 -3.43 -7.14
N PRO A 22 10.64 -4.53 -7.91
CA PRO A 22 10.94 -4.45 -9.34
C PRO A 22 10.01 -3.44 -10.04
N PRO A 23 10.37 -2.93 -11.23
CA PRO A 23 9.51 -2.02 -11.99
C PRO A 23 8.08 -2.57 -12.14
N VAL A 24 7.08 -1.84 -11.63
CA VAL A 24 5.67 -2.24 -11.66
C VAL A 24 4.76 -1.03 -11.58
N PHE A 25 3.70 -1.02 -12.39
CA PHE A 25 2.56 -0.12 -12.18
C PHE A 25 1.53 -0.81 -11.31
N THR A 26 1.05 -0.13 -10.26
CA THR A 26 -0.10 -0.61 -9.48
C THR A 26 -1.30 0.30 -9.70
N GLN A 27 -2.47 -0.29 -9.88
CA GLN A 27 -3.74 0.43 -10.02
C GLN A 27 -4.57 0.23 -8.75
N GLY A 28 -4.91 1.32 -8.07
CA GLY A 28 -5.82 1.29 -6.92
C GLY A 28 -7.29 1.19 -7.33
N GLN A 29 -8.18 1.04 -6.35
CA GLN A 29 -9.62 0.87 -6.56
C GLN A 29 -10.29 2.03 -7.30
N SER A 30 -9.75 3.25 -7.19
CA SER A 30 -10.26 4.43 -7.88
C SER A 30 -9.58 4.66 -9.24
N GLY A 31 -8.62 3.81 -9.61
CA GLY A 31 -7.94 3.87 -10.89
C GLY A 31 -8.83 3.31 -11.99
N ARG A 32 -8.91 4.03 -13.11
CA ARG A 32 -9.52 3.54 -14.34
C ARG A 32 -8.44 3.10 -15.30
N ASP A 33 -8.73 2.08 -16.10
CA ASP A 33 -7.77 1.50 -17.05
C ASP A 33 -7.28 2.56 -18.06
N GLU A 34 -8.13 3.55 -18.36
CA GLU A 34 -7.84 4.70 -19.23
C GLU A 34 -6.78 5.68 -18.68
N HIS A 35 -6.40 5.60 -17.40
CA HIS A 35 -5.37 6.48 -16.81
C HIS A 35 -3.95 5.89 -16.91
N LEU A 36 -3.78 4.67 -17.43
CA LEU A 36 -2.47 4.07 -17.69
C LEU A 36 -1.99 4.46 -19.09
N LEU A 37 -1.22 5.54 -19.16
CA LEU A 37 -0.61 6.00 -20.40
C LEU A 37 0.59 5.11 -20.75
N ALA A 38 0.39 4.18 -21.69
CA ALA A 38 1.43 3.39 -22.35
C ALA A 38 2.46 2.75 -21.39
N PRO A 39 2.09 1.72 -20.61
CA PRO A 39 2.99 1.07 -19.64
C PRO A 39 4.19 0.34 -20.28
N GLY A 40 4.23 0.20 -21.61
CA GLY A 40 5.28 -0.54 -22.31
C GLY A 40 5.31 -2.00 -21.87
N GLU A 41 6.49 -2.48 -21.46
CA GLU A 41 6.70 -3.84 -20.95
C GLU A 41 6.56 -3.96 -19.42
N ILE A 42 6.33 -2.84 -18.72
CA ILE A 42 6.24 -2.84 -17.26
C ILE A 42 4.89 -3.46 -16.84
N PRO A 43 4.88 -4.46 -15.93
CA PRO A 43 3.65 -5.11 -15.51
C PRO A 43 2.71 -4.13 -14.82
N VAL A 44 1.41 -4.27 -15.12
CA VAL A 44 0.34 -3.54 -14.45
C VAL A 44 -0.41 -4.50 -13.53
N VAL A 45 -0.42 -4.21 -12.23
CA VAL A 45 -1.06 -5.04 -11.21
C VAL A 45 -2.20 -4.28 -10.54
N ARG A 46 -3.40 -4.89 -10.53
CA ARG A 46 -4.52 -4.36 -9.76
C ARG A 46 -4.31 -4.62 -8.26
N SER A 47 -4.55 -3.59 -7.47
CA SER A 47 -4.39 -3.60 -6.02
C SER A 47 -5.69 -3.18 -5.34
N ASN A 48 -5.85 -3.57 -4.08
CA ASN A 48 -6.99 -3.19 -3.26
C ASN A 48 -6.77 -1.87 -2.50
N ARG A 49 -5.67 -1.14 -2.71
CA ARG A 49 -5.48 0.19 -2.10
C ARG A 49 -6.41 1.23 -2.74
N GLY A 50 -6.69 2.29 -1.99
CA GLY A 50 -7.33 3.49 -2.56
C GLY A 50 -6.43 4.20 -3.58
N GLY A 51 -7.00 5.21 -4.23
CA GLY A 51 -6.29 6.07 -5.18
C GLY A 51 -6.21 5.52 -6.61
N GLN A 52 -5.50 6.25 -7.46
CA GLN A 52 -5.36 5.94 -8.89
C GLN A 52 -4.16 5.02 -9.17
N ALA A 53 -3.60 5.05 -10.38
CA ALA A 53 -2.37 4.33 -10.71
C ALA A 53 -1.13 5.00 -10.11
N THR A 54 -0.11 4.21 -9.79
CA THR A 54 1.24 4.70 -9.44
C THR A 54 2.31 3.72 -9.93
N TYR A 55 3.55 4.19 -10.04
CA TYR A 55 4.72 3.39 -10.38
C TYR A 55 5.55 3.06 -9.12
N HIS A 56 6.11 1.86 -9.09
CA HIS A 56 7.16 1.45 -8.17
C HIS A 56 8.35 0.86 -8.92
N GLY A 57 9.55 1.02 -8.37
CA GLY A 57 10.77 0.46 -8.94
C GLY A 57 12.00 0.67 -8.06
N PRO A 58 13.18 0.19 -8.51
CA PRO A 58 14.43 0.32 -7.78
C PRO A 58 14.75 1.80 -7.45
N GLY A 59 15.23 2.04 -6.23
CA GLY A 59 15.50 3.37 -5.69
C GLY A 59 14.30 4.04 -5.02
N GLN A 60 13.11 3.42 -5.04
CA GLN A 60 11.94 3.89 -4.29
C GLN A 60 11.69 3.00 -3.07
N ILE A 61 11.90 3.55 -1.88
CA ILE A 61 11.55 2.88 -0.63
C ILE A 61 10.02 2.83 -0.48
N VAL A 62 9.49 1.65 -0.28
CA VAL A 62 8.07 1.40 0.03
C VAL A 62 7.97 0.87 1.46
N VAL A 63 7.08 1.50 2.24
CA VAL A 63 6.76 1.06 3.60
C VAL A 63 5.31 0.60 3.65
N TYR A 64 5.09 -0.70 3.88
CA TYR A 64 3.76 -1.20 4.20
C TYR A 64 3.54 -1.11 5.70
N VAL A 65 2.51 -0.37 6.11
CA VAL A 65 2.12 -0.15 7.50
C VAL A 65 1.03 -1.15 7.86
N LEU A 66 1.37 -2.21 8.60
CA LEU A 66 0.45 -3.26 9.01
C LEU A 66 0.10 -3.05 10.48
N VAL A 67 -0.88 -2.18 10.72
CA VAL A 67 -1.30 -1.77 12.07
C VAL A 67 -2.75 -2.12 12.39
N ASP A 68 -3.05 -2.45 13.64
CA ASP A 68 -4.42 -2.54 14.15
C ASP A 68 -4.94 -1.15 14.56
N LEU A 69 -5.79 -0.56 13.73
CA LEU A 69 -6.38 0.76 13.97
C LEU A 69 -7.34 0.80 15.16
N HIS A 70 -8.01 -0.31 15.49
CA HIS A 70 -8.88 -0.38 16.65
C HIS A 70 -8.05 -0.29 17.94
N ARG A 71 -6.93 -1.02 18.00
CA ARG A 71 -6.00 -0.94 19.13
C ARG A 71 -5.35 0.44 19.25
N LEU A 72 -5.07 1.10 18.13
CA LEU A 72 -4.49 2.45 18.12
C LEU A 72 -5.50 3.57 18.43
N GLY A 73 -6.80 3.27 18.39
CA GLY A 73 -7.86 4.22 18.78
C GLY A 73 -8.12 5.33 17.78
N TYR A 74 -7.69 5.19 16.52
CA TYR A 74 -7.97 6.18 15.47
C TYR A 74 -8.21 5.55 14.10
N GLY A 75 -8.96 6.26 13.24
CA GLY A 75 -9.33 5.80 11.91
C GLY A 75 -8.26 6.03 10.84
N VAL A 76 -8.50 5.49 9.64
CA VAL A 76 -7.59 5.52 8.48
C VAL A 76 -7.10 6.93 8.14
N ARG A 77 -7.98 7.94 8.18
CA ARG A 77 -7.62 9.32 7.89
C ARG A 77 -6.54 9.86 8.85
N SER A 78 -6.71 9.62 10.15
CA SER A 78 -5.73 10.07 11.14
C SER A 78 -4.40 9.34 10.99
N LEU A 79 -4.41 8.06 10.59
CA LEU A 79 -3.18 7.35 10.26
C LEU A 79 -2.42 8.04 9.11
N VAL A 80 -3.13 8.36 8.02
CA VAL A 80 -2.52 9.03 6.85
C VAL A 80 -1.95 10.40 7.25
N GLU A 81 -2.72 11.23 7.95
CA GLU A 81 -2.28 12.55 8.41
C GLU A 81 -1.01 12.46 9.28
N ARG A 82 -0.95 11.47 10.20
CA ARG A 82 0.22 11.25 11.06
C ARG A 82 1.48 10.88 10.27
N ILE A 83 1.33 10.04 9.23
CA ILE A 83 2.44 9.64 8.36
C ILE A 83 2.93 10.83 7.53
N GLU A 84 2.03 11.65 7.01
CA GLU A 84 2.37 12.82 6.19
C GLU A 84 3.01 13.95 7.00
N SER A 85 2.70 14.03 8.30
CA SER A 85 3.24 15.05 9.21
C SER A 85 4.57 14.68 9.90
N ALA A 86 5.10 13.49 9.64
CA ALA A 86 6.28 12.94 10.31
C ALA A 86 7.60 13.55 9.83
#